data_AF-A0A117L5U9-F1
#
_entry.id   AF-A0A117L5U9-F1
#
_cell.length_a   1.000
_cell.length_b   1.000
_cell.length_c   1.000
_cell.angle_alpha   90.00
_cell.angle_beta   90.00
_cell.angle_gamma   90.00
#
_symmetry.space_group_name_H-M   'P 1'
#
loop_
_entity.id
_entity.type
_entity.pdbx_description
1 polymer ?
#
loop_
_entity_poly.entity_id
_entity_poly.type
_entity_poly.pdbx_seq_one_letter_code
_entity_poly.pdbx_strand_id
1 'polypeptide(L)'
;MGFLISLVLTPYIASLMRKAGIVGRDIHKPDRPEVPEMGGLSLLISLPLSLVAVLNGSLAKALLVFLAFGVIGVLDDITNLKQSHKVVLSLLVSLGVLALPLDTNVNLLLFSIELGVFYYLFS
;
A
#
# COMPACT_ATOMS: atom_id res chain seq x y z
N MET A 1 -1.30 3.92 17.92
CA MET A 1 -0.71 5.15 17.35
C MET A 1 -1.11 5.38 15.89
N GLY A 2 -0.91 4.41 14.99
CA GLY A 2 -1.26 4.57 13.57
C GLY A 2 -2.69 5.03 13.31
N PHE A 3 -3.67 4.45 14.02
CA PHE A 3 -5.08 4.87 13.95
C PHE A 3 -5.32 6.35 14.30
N LEU A 4 -4.69 6.85 15.37
CA LEU A 4 -4.87 8.24 15.78
C LEU A 4 -4.23 9.19 14.77
N ILE A 5 -3.04 8.83 14.26
CA ILE A 5 -2.35 9.60 13.23
C ILE A 5 -3.20 9.63 11.95
N SER A 6 -3.71 8.49 11.47
CA SER A 6 -4.53 8.44 10.26
C SER A 6 -5.81 9.26 10.42
N LEU A 7 -6.48 9.18 11.57
CA LEU A 7 -7.72 9.93 11.82
C LEU A 7 -7.51 11.45 11.72
N VAL A 8 -6.35 11.96 12.15
CA VAL A 8 -5.98 13.37 11.98
C VAL A 8 -5.49 13.68 10.56
N LEU A 9 -4.71 12.77 9.96
CA LEU A 9 -4.09 13.00 8.65
C LEU A 9 -5.11 12.93 7.50
N THR A 10 -6.11 12.05 7.58
CA THR A 10 -7.12 11.88 6.52
C THR A 10 -7.86 13.18 6.19
N PRO A 11 -8.48 13.92 7.14
CA PRO A 11 -9.14 15.19 6.82
C PRO A 11 -8.15 16.27 6.37
N TYR A 12 -6.92 16.27 6.90
CA TYR A 12 -5.89 17.22 6.49
C TYR A 12 -5.46 17.00 5.03
N ILE A 13 -5.15 15.76 4.65
CA ILE A 13 -4.80 15.37 3.28
C ILE A 13 -5.99 15.60 2.34
N ALA A 14 -7.21 15.26 2.76
CA ALA A 14 -8.42 15.54 1.99
C ALA A 14 -8.56 17.03 1.65
N SER A 15 -8.26 17.92 2.60
CA SER A 15 -8.27 19.37 2.36
C SER A 15 -7.17 19.79 1.37
N LEU A 16 -5.96 19.26 1.50
CA LEU A 16 -4.85 19.55 0.59
C LEU A 16 -5.15 19.10 -0.84
N MET A 17 -5.67 17.88 -1.01
CA MET A 17 -6.02 17.33 -2.33
C MET A 17 -7.13 18.15 -2.99
N ARG A 18 -8.15 18.57 -2.23
CA ARG A 18 -9.17 19.51 -2.72
C ARG A 18 -8.57 20.83 -3.20
N LYS A 19 -7.62 21.41 -2.46
CA LYS A 19 -6.95 22.65 -2.85
C LYS A 19 -6.06 22.48 -4.09
N ALA A 20 -5.47 21.30 -4.27
CA ALA A 20 -4.65 20.96 -5.43
C ALA A 20 -5.47 20.60 -6.68
N GLY A 21 -6.81 20.54 -6.58
CA GLY A 21 -7.68 20.10 -7.67
C GLY A 21 -7.63 18.58 -7.94
N ILE A 22 -7.02 17.81 -7.04
CA ILE A 22 -6.92 16.35 -7.13
C ILE A 22 -8.19 15.75 -6.50
N VAL A 23 -9.29 15.87 -7.24
CA VAL A 23 -10.63 15.45 -6.83
C VAL A 23 -11.33 14.69 -7.95
N GLY A 24 -12.04 13.64 -7.57
CA GLY A 24 -12.84 12.81 -8.46
C GLY A 24 -14.32 13.03 -8.18
N ARG A 25 -15.14 13.02 -9.23
CA ARG A 25 -16.61 13.05 -9.08
C ARG A 25 -17.14 11.67 -8.76
N ASP A 26 -17.86 11.55 -7.66
CA ASP A 26 -18.53 10.29 -7.30
C ASP A 26 -19.79 10.10 -8.17
N ILE A 27 -19.61 9.48 -9.35
CA ILE A 27 -20.67 9.27 -10.34
C ILE A 27 -21.83 8.40 -9.84
N HIS A 28 -21.63 7.65 -8.74
CA HIS A 28 -22.63 6.75 -8.17
C HIS A 28 -23.57 7.46 -7.18
N LYS A 29 -23.34 8.75 -6.89
CA LYS A 29 -24.21 9.58 -6.04
C LYS A 29 -25.01 10.58 -6.87
N PRO A 30 -26.26 10.89 -6.49
CA PRO A 30 -27.14 11.80 -7.24
C PRO A 30 -26.54 13.20 -7.40
N ASP A 31 -25.91 13.71 -6.34
CA ASP A 31 -25.30 15.05 -6.33
C ASP A 31 -23.87 15.08 -6.92
N ARG A 32 -23.35 13.92 -7.34
CA ARG A 32 -22.00 13.73 -7.90
C ARG A 32 -20.93 14.56 -7.18
N PRO A 33 -20.82 14.45 -5.84
CA PRO A 33 -19.92 15.29 -5.07
C PRO A 33 -18.47 15.04 -5.46
N GLU A 34 -17.67 16.10 -5.37
CA GLU A 34 -16.22 16.02 -5.55
C GLU A 34 -15.54 15.54 -4.26
N VAL A 35 -14.88 14.39 -4.38
CA VAL A 35 -14.18 13.72 -3.29
C VAL A 35 -12.68 13.65 -3.61
N PRO A 36 -11.80 13.85 -2.61
CA PRO A 36 -10.36 13.65 -2.79
C PRO A 36 -10.07 12.24 -3.32
N GLU A 37 -9.25 12.12 -4.37
CA GLU A 37 -8.88 10.81 -4.92
C GLU A 37 -7.84 10.11 -4.05
N MET A 38 -6.81 10.84 -3.61
CA MET A 38 -5.61 10.27 -2.97
C MET A 38 -5.73 10.13 -1.43
N GLY A 39 -6.85 9.66 -0.90
CA GLY A 39 -7.06 9.49 0.55
C GLY A 39 -6.09 8.49 1.21
N GLY A 40 -5.60 7.51 0.42
CA GLY A 40 -4.67 6.46 0.87
C GLY A 40 -3.32 6.96 1.36
N LEU A 41 -2.91 8.18 0.98
CA LEU A 41 -1.70 8.84 1.50
C LEU A 41 -1.68 8.90 3.04
N SER A 42 -2.87 9.03 3.67
CA SER A 42 -2.99 9.01 5.13
C SER A 42 -2.51 7.69 5.74
N LEU A 43 -2.82 6.55 5.10
CA LEU A 43 -2.36 5.23 5.52
C LEU A 43 -0.89 5.00 5.18
N LEU A 44 -0.45 5.43 3.98
CA LEU A 44 0.95 5.33 3.57
C LEU A 44 1.91 6.05 4.53
N ILE A 45 1.47 7.14 5.17
CA ILE A 45 2.27 7.88 6.14
C ILE A 45 2.09 7.31 7.56
N SER A 46 0.85 7.09 7.99
CA SER A 46 0.56 6.71 9.38
C SER A 46 1.04 5.32 9.76
N LEU A 47 1.01 4.37 8.82
CA LEU A 47 1.39 2.97 9.08
C LEU A 47 2.90 2.84 9.33
N PRO A 48 3.81 3.29 8.45
CA PRO A 48 5.24 3.27 8.72
C PRO A 48 5.59 4.01 10.01
N LEU A 49 5.02 5.20 10.23
CA LEU A 49 5.29 6.00 11.43
C LEU A 49 4.94 5.24 12.71
N SER A 50 3.87 4.44 12.67
CA SER A 50 3.47 3.63 13.82
C SER A 50 4.34 2.40 14.05
N LEU A 51 5.00 1.87 13.00
CA LEU A 51 5.81 0.66 13.05
C LEU A 51 7.30 0.94 13.31
N VAL A 52 7.75 2.19 13.23
CA VAL A 52 9.14 2.59 13.54
C VAL A 52 9.59 2.06 14.91
N ALA A 53 8.71 2.05 15.92
CA ALA A 53 9.06 1.62 17.27
C ALA A 53 9.33 0.10 17.40
N VAL A 54 8.85 -0.70 16.45
CA VAL A 54 8.97 -2.17 16.45
C VAL A 54 9.73 -2.69 15.23
N LEU A 55 10.50 -1.81 14.57
CA LEU A 55 11.18 -2.12 13.33
C LEU A 55 12.22 -3.23 13.55
N ASN A 56 12.14 -4.27 12.74
CA ASN A 56 13.16 -5.32 12.63
C ASN A 56 13.56 -5.50 11.16
N GLY A 57 14.61 -6.27 10.88
CA GLY A 57 15.14 -6.42 9.52
C GLY A 57 14.10 -6.92 8.50
N SER A 58 13.25 -7.87 8.89
CA SER A 58 12.19 -8.41 8.03
C SER A 58 11.06 -7.39 7.81
N LEU A 59 10.62 -6.73 8.87
CA LEU A 59 9.56 -5.72 8.84
C LEU A 59 10.00 -4.48 8.06
N ALA A 60 11.28 -4.09 8.15
CA ALA A 60 11.83 -2.99 7.38
C ALA A 60 11.78 -3.27 5.87
N LYS A 61 12.13 -4.49 5.45
CA LYS A 61 12.01 -4.90 4.04
C LYS A 61 10.54 -4.92 3.59
N ALA A 62 9.64 -5.46 4.42
CA ALA A 62 8.21 -5.49 4.10
C ALA A 62 7.63 -4.07 3.97
N LEU A 63 8.05 -3.15 4.86
CA LEU A 63 7.66 -1.75 4.79
C LEU A 63 8.22 -1.04 3.56
N LEU A 64 9.44 -1.39 3.13
CA LEU A 64 10.02 -0.84 1.91
C LEU A 64 9.20 -1.25 0.68
N VAL A 65 8.83 -2.53 0.58
CA VAL A 65 7.96 -3.03 -0.50
C VAL A 65 6.59 -2.34 -0.45
N PHE A 66 5.98 -2.23 0.73
CA PHE A 66 4.72 -1.52 0.93
C PHE A 66 4.80 -0.05 0.46
N LEU A 67 5.86 0.66 0.84
CA LEU A 67 6.09 2.04 0.42
C LEU A 67 6.32 2.15 -1.08
N ALA A 68 7.02 1.20 -1.70
CA ALA A 68 7.23 1.17 -3.15
C ALA A 68 5.91 1.02 -3.92
N PHE A 69 5.01 0.13 -3.47
CA PHE A 69 3.65 0.05 -4.02
C PHE A 69 2.87 1.35 -3.80
N GLY A 70 3.02 1.98 -2.64
CA GLY A 70 2.44 3.29 -2.35
C GLY A 70 2.89 4.38 -3.34
N VAL A 71 4.17 4.43 -3.65
CA VAL A 71 4.73 5.37 -4.63
C VAL A 71 4.16 5.10 -6.04
N ILE A 72 4.02 3.84 -6.45
CA ILE A 72 3.39 3.51 -7.74
C ILE A 72 1.94 3.99 -7.76
N GLY A 73 1.17 3.74 -6.70
CA GLY A 73 -0.22 4.20 -6.62
C GLY A 73 -0.33 5.73 -6.72
N VAL A 74 0.55 6.45 -6.02
CA VAL A 74 0.64 7.92 -6.10
C VAL A 74 1.00 8.39 -7.51
N LEU A 75 1.96 7.74 -8.18
CA LEU A 75 2.33 8.07 -9.56
C LEU A 75 1.17 7.81 -10.51
N ASP A 76 0.42 6.72 -10.30
CA ASP A 76 -0.74 6.37 -11.12
C ASP A 76 -1.84 7.42 -11.03
N ASP A 77 -2.19 7.83 -9.82
CA ASP A 77 -3.21 8.85 -9.56
C ASP A 77 -2.84 10.21 -10.19
N ILE A 78 -1.56 10.59 -10.19
CA ILE A 78 -1.10 11.88 -10.73
C ILE A 78 -0.95 11.87 -12.25
N THR A 79 -0.37 10.80 -12.82
CA THR A 79 0.06 10.79 -14.23
C THR A 79 -0.90 10.07 -15.17
N ASN A 80 -1.97 9.49 -14.64
CA ASN A 80 -2.96 8.71 -15.40
C ASN A 80 -2.26 7.71 -16.33
N LEU A 81 -1.47 6.81 -15.74
CA LEU A 81 -0.60 5.91 -16.48
C LEU A 81 -1.39 5.02 -17.44
N LYS A 82 -0.80 4.72 -18.60
CA LYS A 82 -1.36 3.69 -19.49
C LYS A 82 -1.40 2.36 -18.76
N GLN A 83 -2.45 1.58 -18.98
CA GLN A 83 -2.70 0.31 -18.30
C GLN A 83 -1.52 -0.67 -18.36
N SER A 84 -0.75 -0.68 -19.46
CA SER A 84 0.47 -1.49 -19.57
C SER A 84 1.56 -1.08 -18.57
N HIS A 85 1.77 0.22 -18.36
CA HIS A 85 2.81 0.71 -17.45
C HIS A 85 2.45 0.38 -16.01
N LYS A 86 1.17 0.52 -15.63
CA LYS A 86 0.68 0.14 -14.29
C LYS A 86 1.04 -1.30 -13.96
N VAL A 87 0.78 -2.22 -14.91
CA VAL A 87 1.08 -3.65 -14.75
C VAL A 87 2.59 -3.86 -14.64
N VAL A 88 3.40 -3.27 -15.52
CA VAL A 88 4.86 -3.44 -15.51
C VAL A 88 5.48 -2.89 -14.23
N LEU A 89 5.10 -1.68 -13.79
CA LEU A 89 5.59 -1.08 -12.56
C LEU A 89 5.22 -1.92 -11.33
N SER A 90 3.97 -2.39 -11.26
CA SER A 90 3.52 -3.25 -10.15
C SER A 90 4.27 -4.57 -10.12
N LEU A 91 4.57 -5.14 -11.28
CA LEU A 91 5.31 -6.40 -11.42
C LEU A 91 6.79 -6.22 -11.05
N LEU A 92 7.40 -5.08 -11.38
CA LEU A 92 8.75 -4.76 -10.94
C LEU A 92 8.85 -4.65 -9.42
N VAL A 93 7.85 -4.07 -8.76
CA VAL A 93 7.84 -3.97 -7.30
C VAL A 93 7.50 -5.31 -6.65
N SER A 94 6.67 -6.15 -7.26
CA SER A 94 6.40 -7.49 -6.74
C SER A 94 7.64 -8.38 -6.73
N LEU A 95 8.60 -8.18 -7.64
CA LEU A 95 9.90 -8.87 -7.55
C LEU A 95 10.65 -8.59 -6.25
N GLY A 96 10.45 -7.40 -5.66
CA GLY A 96 11.03 -7.05 -4.35
C GLY A 96 10.48 -7.89 -3.19
N VAL A 97 9.28 -8.45 -3.33
CA VAL A 97 8.67 -9.34 -2.33
C VAL A 97 9.51 -10.61 -2.17
N LEU A 98 10.12 -11.11 -3.25
CA LEU A 98 10.96 -12.32 -3.23
C LEU A 98 12.20 -12.18 -2.33
N ALA A 99 12.62 -10.94 -2.04
CA ALA A 99 13.75 -10.67 -1.14
C ALA A 99 13.39 -10.69 0.35
N LEU A 100 12.10 -10.91 0.68
CA LEU A 100 11.65 -11.08 2.05
C LEU A 100 12.08 -12.45 2.59
N PRO A 101 12.53 -12.52 3.86
CA PRO A 101 12.76 -13.81 4.51
C PRO A 101 11.40 -14.47 4.72
N LEU A 102 11.18 -15.60 4.05
CA LEU A 102 9.94 -16.36 4.11
C LEU A 102 10.15 -17.61 4.96
N ASP A 103 9.33 -17.77 5.99
CA ASP A 103 9.21 -19.06 6.67
C ASP A 103 8.49 -20.02 5.74
N THR A 104 9.18 -21.09 5.35
CA THR A 104 8.70 -22.09 4.40
C THR A 104 7.72 -23.09 5.03
N ASN A 105 7.46 -22.93 6.32
CA ASN A 105 6.54 -23.72 7.11
C ASN A 105 5.17 -23.06 7.12
N VAL A 106 4.18 -23.73 6.53
CA VAL A 106 2.79 -23.32 6.65
C VAL A 106 2.19 -24.04 7.84
N ASN A 107 1.86 -23.27 8.86
CA ASN A 107 1.19 -23.78 10.05
C ASN A 107 -0.31 -23.87 9.76
N LEU A 108 -0.81 -25.08 9.48
CA LEU A 108 -2.24 -25.35 9.51
C LEU A 108 -2.62 -25.57 10.97
N LEU A 109 -3.85 -25.18 11.34
CA LEU A 109 -4.31 -25.09 12.73
C LEU A 109 -4.01 -26.33 13.62
N LEU A 110 -3.83 -27.52 13.01
CA LEU A 110 -3.41 -28.75 13.69
C LEU A 110 -2.04 -29.31 13.26
N PHE A 111 -1.43 -28.87 12.17
CA PHE A 111 -0.19 -29.46 11.64
C PHE A 111 0.61 -28.47 10.80
N SER A 112 1.93 -28.52 10.91
CA SER A 112 2.82 -27.74 10.06
C SER A 112 3.26 -28.56 8.85
N ILE A 113 3.06 -28.03 7.64
CA ILE A 113 3.63 -28.60 6.40
C ILE A 113 4.78 -27.70 5.96
N GLU A 114 5.94 -28.31 5.72
CA GLU A 114 7.06 -27.64 5.08
C GLU A 114 6.87 -27.70 3.55
N LEU A 115 6.67 -26.54 2.93
CA LEU A 115 6.43 -26.44 1.47
C LEU A 115 7.72 -26.32 0.66
N GLY A 116 8.85 -25.99 1.30
CA GLY A 116 10.13 -25.82 0.62
C GLY A 116 10.04 -24.88 -0.60
N VAL A 117 10.62 -25.29 -1.73
CA VAL A 117 10.64 -24.49 -2.97
C VAL A 117 9.23 -24.20 -3.52
N PHE A 118 8.24 -25.06 -3.24
CA PHE A 118 6.85 -24.82 -3.67
C PHE A 118 6.22 -23.62 -2.96
N TYR A 119 6.79 -23.16 -1.84
CA TYR A 119 6.33 -21.95 -1.15
C TYR A 119 6.44 -20.71 -2.05
N TYR A 120 7.48 -20.62 -2.88
CA TYR A 120 7.69 -19.48 -3.77
C TYR A 120 6.66 -19.37 -4.91
N LEU A 121 5.89 -20.42 -5.21
CA LEU A 121 4.77 -20.35 -6.16
C LEU A 121 3.56 -19.62 -5.59
N PHE A 122 3.48 -19.51 -4.26
CA PHE A 122 2.37 -18.89 -3.54
C PHE A 122 2.75 -17.57 -2.83
N SER A 123 4.01 -17.12 -2.95
CA SER A 123 4.52 -15.86 -2.40
C SER A 123 4.49 -14.72 -3.40
#